data_AF-A0A2W6ES92-F1
#
_entry.id   AF-A0A2W6ES92-F1
#
_cell.length_a   1.000
_cell.length_b   1.000
_cell.length_c   1.000
_cell.angle_alpha   90.00
_cell.angle_beta   90.00
_cell.angle_gamma   90.00
#
_symmetry.space_group_name_H-M   'P 1'
#
loop_
_entity.id
_entity.type
_entity.pdbx_description
1 polymer ?
#
loop_
_entity_poly.entity_id
_entity_poly.type
_entity_poly.pdbx_seq_one_letter_code
_entity_poly.pdbx_strand_id
1 'polypeptide(L)'
;MKDLVLPAFEMDCRDWLVLTPAQAGLPDEIAGSPLLAVLSTLVIGHDSLREASGVLTIGLLDDELPSTRPVARGCVAAELVDADAPADSLQYVLATPDGQLALLAEFTMPDGIDGEVVRRIEMLMKSFRWAI
;
A
#
# COMPACT_ATOMS: atom_id res chain seq x y z
N MET A 1 -25.28 -11.09 9.66
CA MET A 1 -23.97 -10.55 9.30
C MET A 1 -23.19 -11.72 8.73
N LYS A 2 -22.77 -11.66 7.45
CA LYS A 2 -21.78 -12.63 6.95
C LYS A 2 -20.47 -12.32 7.66
N ASP A 3 -19.73 -13.34 8.08
CA ASP A 3 -18.38 -13.15 8.58
C ASP A 3 -17.54 -12.57 7.44
N LEU A 4 -16.99 -11.37 7.63
CA LEU A 4 -16.05 -10.77 6.70
C LEU A 4 -14.73 -11.50 6.86
N VAL A 5 -14.36 -12.28 5.84
CA VAL A 5 -13.10 -13.01 5.81
C VAL A 5 -12.13 -12.20 4.99
N LEU A 6 -11.01 -11.80 5.60
CA LEU A 6 -9.89 -11.20 4.88
C LEU A 6 -9.35 -12.22 3.88
N PRO A 7 -9.41 -11.95 2.55
CA PRO A 7 -8.76 -12.82 1.59
C PRO A 7 -7.24 -12.78 1.79
N ALA A 8 -6.60 -13.94 1.67
CA ALA A 8 -5.16 -14.02 1.67
C ALA A 8 -4.59 -13.34 0.41
N PHE A 9 -3.36 -12.83 0.51
CA PHE A 9 -2.66 -12.19 -0.60
C PHE A 9 -1.17 -12.45 -0.51
N GLU A 10 -0.50 -12.25 -1.64
CA GLU A 10 0.95 -12.38 -1.78
C GLU A 10 1.50 -11.15 -2.49
N MET A 11 2.72 -10.76 -2.12
CA MET A 11 3.47 -9.71 -2.80
C MET A 11 4.98 -10.01 -2.75
N ASP A 12 5.73 -9.51 -3.73
CA ASP A 12 7.18 -9.69 -3.82
C ASP A 12 7.91 -8.65 -2.96
N CYS A 13 8.16 -9.02 -1.69
CA CYS A 13 8.78 -8.15 -0.70
C CYS A 13 10.33 -8.16 -0.71
N ARG A 14 11.00 -8.67 -1.75
CA ARG A 14 12.47 -8.86 -1.70
C ARG A 14 13.26 -7.59 -1.39
N ASP A 15 12.78 -6.45 -1.84
CA ASP A 15 13.41 -5.14 -1.60
C ASP A 15 12.83 -4.39 -0.38
N TRP A 16 12.04 -5.08 0.46
CA TRP A 16 11.26 -4.48 1.54
C TRP A 16 11.49 -5.18 2.87
N LEU A 17 11.69 -4.39 3.92
CA LEU A 17 11.51 -4.84 5.29
C LEU A 17 10.01 -4.85 5.59
N VAL A 18 9.49 -6.01 5.99
CA VAL A 18 8.08 -6.19 6.37
C VAL A 18 8.01 -6.44 7.87
N LEU A 19 7.24 -5.60 8.56
CA LEU A 19 7.05 -5.66 10.01
C LEU A 19 5.57 -5.81 10.34
N THR A 20 5.26 -6.51 11.42
CA THR A 20 3.94 -6.41 12.05
C THR A 20 3.78 -5.06 12.75
N PRO A 21 2.55 -4.58 13.01
CA PRO A 21 2.31 -3.37 13.80
C PRO A 21 3.10 -3.33 15.11
N ALA A 22 3.04 -4.44 15.87
CA ALA A 22 3.75 -4.58 17.14
C ALA A 22 5.28 -4.46 17.01
N GLN A 23 5.87 -5.01 15.94
CA GLN A 23 7.31 -4.89 15.67
C GLN A 23 7.73 -3.46 15.32
N ALA A 24 6.83 -2.72 14.66
CA ALA A 24 7.02 -1.31 14.33
C ALA A 24 6.68 -0.36 15.50
N GLY A 25 6.20 -0.88 16.63
CA GLY A 25 5.74 -0.06 17.76
C GLY A 25 4.45 0.72 17.47
N LEU A 26 3.67 0.28 16.49
CA LEU A 26 2.41 0.90 16.06
C LEU A 26 1.20 0.16 16.67
N PRO A 27 0.04 0.84 16.79
CA PRO A 27 -1.21 0.19 17.14
C PRO A 27 -1.67 -0.78 16.04
N ASP A 28 -2.50 -1.76 16.41
CA ASP A 28 -3.11 -2.72 15.47
C ASP A 28 -4.17 -2.08 14.55
N GLU A 29 -4.48 -0.79 14.74
CA GLU A 29 -5.49 -0.05 13.99
C GLU A 29 -5.03 1.41 13.78
N ILE A 30 -5.28 1.94 12.57
CA ILE A 30 -5.09 3.36 12.25
C ILE A 30 -6.40 3.89 11.67
N ALA A 31 -6.89 5.00 12.23
CA ALA A 31 -8.09 5.69 11.77
C ALA A 31 -9.33 4.77 11.60
N GLY A 32 -9.57 3.83 12.52
CA GLY A 32 -10.70 2.91 12.41
C GLY A 32 -10.44 1.65 11.59
N SER A 33 -9.29 1.56 10.92
CA SER A 33 -8.96 0.48 9.98
C SER A 33 -7.83 -0.41 10.52
N PRO A 34 -8.01 -1.74 10.57
CA PRO A 34 -6.96 -2.67 10.98
C PRO A 34 -5.67 -2.50 10.16
N LEU A 35 -4.54 -2.41 10.85
CA LEU A 35 -3.21 -2.34 10.26
C LEU A 35 -2.64 -3.76 10.11
N LEU A 36 -2.41 -4.18 8.87
CA LEU A 36 -1.96 -5.53 8.56
C LEU A 36 -0.43 -5.65 8.56
N ALA A 37 0.27 -4.64 8.02
CA ALA A 37 1.72 -4.65 7.95
C ALA A 37 2.28 -3.24 7.79
N VAL A 38 3.54 -3.09 8.17
CA VAL A 38 4.38 -1.92 7.90
C VAL A 38 5.49 -2.36 6.96
N LEU A 39 5.72 -1.56 5.93
CA LEU A 39 6.71 -1.77 4.89
C LEU A 39 7.76 -0.67 5.00
N SER A 40 9.03 -1.01 4.84
CA SER A 40 10.11 -0.02 4.77
C SER A 40 11.15 -0.42 3.74
N THR A 41 11.67 0.55 3.00
CA THR A 41 12.75 0.35 2.02
C THR A 41 13.72 1.53 2.06
N LEU A 42 14.95 1.25 1.64
CA LEU A 42 15.98 2.24 1.37
C LEU A 42 16.50 2.04 -0.06
N VAL A 43 16.61 3.13 -0.83
CA VAL A 43 17.28 3.18 -2.12
C VAL A 43 18.59 3.96 -1.95
N ILE A 44 19.68 3.36 -2.42
CA ILE A 44 21.02 3.94 -2.37
C ILE A 44 21.37 4.42 -3.77
N GLY A 45 21.32 5.73 -3.96
CA GLY A 45 21.77 6.40 -5.18
C GLY A 45 23.28 6.70 -5.14
N HIS A 46 23.77 7.41 -6.15
CA HIS A 46 25.20 7.73 -6.26
C HIS A 46 25.70 8.63 -5.11
N ASP A 47 24.90 9.62 -4.71
CA ASP A 47 25.22 10.59 -3.64
C ASP A 47 24.07 10.81 -2.65
N SER A 48 23.05 9.93 -2.67
CA SER A 48 21.84 10.08 -1.85
C SER A 48 21.36 8.75 -1.29
N LEU A 49 20.76 8.83 -0.11
CA LEU A 49 19.96 7.77 0.49
C LEU A 49 18.51 8.24 0.49
N ARG A 50 17.61 7.42 -0.04
CA ARG A 50 16.18 7.73 -0.10
C ARG A 50 15.40 6.62 0.55
N GLU A 51 14.59 6.96 1.54
CA GLU A 51 13.75 5.99 2.22
C GLU A 51 12.28 6.17 1.84
N ALA A 52 11.55 5.07 1.94
CA ALA A 52 10.09 5.08 1.97
C ALA A 52 9.62 4.13 3.04
N SER A 53 8.55 4.54 3.72
CA SER A 53 7.79 3.67 4.60
C SER A 53 6.37 3.57 4.06
N GLY A 54 5.71 2.44 4.28
CA GLY A 54 4.32 2.29 3.94
C GLY A 54 3.55 1.46 4.96
N VAL A 55 2.25 1.65 4.98
CA VAL A 55 1.32 0.92 5.84
C VAL A 55 0.27 0.25 4.97
N LEU A 56 -0.10 -0.97 5.36
CA LEU A 56 -1.18 -1.72 4.72
C LEU A 56 -2.35 -1.79 5.68
N THR A 57 -3.44 -1.09 5.39
CA THR A 57 -4.68 -1.15 6.16
C THR A 57 -5.78 -1.81 5.35
N ILE A 58 -6.77 -2.40 6.02
CA ILE A 58 -7.96 -2.92 5.35
C ILE A 58 -9.23 -2.26 5.86
N GLY A 59 -10.12 -1.91 4.94
CA GLY A 59 -11.42 -1.32 5.25
C GLY A 59 -12.54 -1.90 4.39
N LEU A 60 -13.77 -1.55 4.76
CA LEU A 60 -14.93 -1.76 3.92
C LEU A 60 -14.85 -0.85 2.70
N LEU A 61 -15.22 -1.38 1.54
CA LEU A 61 -15.38 -0.58 0.34
C LEU A 61 -16.77 0.05 0.36
N ASP A 62 -16.83 1.38 0.43
CA ASP A 62 -18.08 2.11 0.24
C ASP A 62 -18.39 2.23 -1.26
N ASP A 63 -19.65 2.53 -1.61
CA ASP A 63 -20.12 2.60 -3.00
C ASP A 63 -19.46 3.77 -3.78
N GLU A 64 -18.91 4.77 -3.09
CA GLU A 64 -18.14 5.87 -3.68
C GLU A 64 -16.62 5.64 -3.54
N LEU A 65 -16.03 5.05 -4.58
CA LEU A 65 -14.58 4.96 -4.70
C LEU A 65 -13.97 6.31 -5.11
N PRO A 66 -12.85 6.74 -4.49
CA PRO A 66 -12.08 7.86 -5.00
C PRO A 66 -11.63 7.61 -6.44
N SER A 67 -11.29 8.68 -7.16
CA SER A 67 -10.77 8.55 -8.52
C SER A 67 -9.49 7.71 -8.50
N THR A 68 -9.42 6.68 -9.36
CA THR A 68 -8.27 5.78 -9.40
C THR A 68 -7.65 5.69 -10.78
N ARG A 69 -6.35 5.38 -10.80
CA ARG A 69 -5.58 5.06 -12.00
C ARG A 69 -4.99 3.65 -11.88
N PRO A 70 -5.24 2.74 -12.84
CA PRO A 70 -4.62 1.42 -12.81
C PRO A 70 -3.09 1.51 -12.83
N VAL A 71 -2.39 0.80 -11.94
CA VAL A 71 -0.92 0.78 -11.88
C VAL A 71 -0.32 0.16 -13.16
N ALA A 72 -0.94 -0.92 -13.63
CA ALA A 72 -0.66 -1.52 -14.93
C ALA A 72 -1.84 -2.39 -15.36
N ARG A 73 -1.91 -2.72 -16.66
CA ARG A 73 -2.96 -3.59 -17.19
C ARG A 73 -2.92 -4.96 -16.51
N GLY A 74 -4.04 -5.36 -15.92
CA GLY A 74 -4.19 -6.66 -15.25
C GLY A 74 -3.61 -6.72 -13.83
N CYS A 75 -3.12 -5.61 -13.28
CA CYS A 75 -2.79 -5.52 -11.86
C CYS A 75 -4.06 -5.25 -11.05
N VAL A 76 -4.11 -5.80 -9.83
CA VAL A 76 -5.24 -5.55 -8.90
C VAL A 76 -5.10 -4.22 -8.16
N ALA A 77 -3.89 -3.66 -8.11
CA ALA A 77 -3.64 -2.35 -7.52
C ALA A 77 -4.01 -1.22 -8.48
N ALA A 78 -4.72 -0.23 -7.94
CA ALA A 78 -4.96 1.05 -8.57
C ALA A 78 -4.45 2.17 -7.64
N GLU A 79 -3.75 3.13 -8.21
CA GLU A 79 -3.29 4.33 -7.51
C GLU A 79 -4.49 5.26 -7.28
N LEU A 80 -4.62 5.79 -6.06
CA LEU A 80 -5.60 6.82 -5.77
C LEU A 80 -5.10 8.15 -6.33
N VAL A 81 -5.96 8.82 -7.10
CA VAL A 81 -5.71 10.14 -7.64
C VAL A 81 -6.47 11.12 -6.75
N ASP A 82 -5.85 11.52 -5.65
CA ASP A 82 -6.36 12.55 -4.76
C ASP A 82 -5.62 13.88 -5.02
N ALA A 83 -6.39 14.95 -5.24
CA ALA A 83 -5.84 16.28 -5.44
C ALA A 83 -5.33 16.91 -4.13
N ASP A 84 -5.80 16.41 -2.98
CA ASP A 84 -5.46 16.91 -1.65
C ASP A 84 -4.43 16.02 -0.91
N ALA A 85 -3.95 14.94 -1.53
CA ALA A 85 -2.95 14.08 -0.93
C ALA A 85 -1.63 14.83 -0.66
N PRO A 86 -0.93 14.52 0.45
CA PRO A 86 0.39 15.05 0.72
C PRO A 86 1.34 14.81 -0.46
N ALA A 87 2.08 15.85 -0.84
CA ALA A 87 2.96 15.83 -2.01
C ALA A 87 4.11 14.82 -1.91
N ASP A 88 4.35 14.25 -0.74
CA ASP A 88 5.36 13.26 -0.39
C ASP A 88 4.77 11.88 -0.10
N SER A 89 3.52 11.65 -0.50
CA SER A 89 2.81 10.39 -0.29
C SER A 89 2.29 9.76 -1.58
N LEU A 90 2.13 8.44 -1.56
CA LEU A 90 1.46 7.68 -2.61
C LEU A 90 0.48 6.70 -1.99
N GLN A 91 -0.73 6.65 -2.51
CA GLN A 91 -1.78 5.78 -2.02
C GLN A 91 -2.27 4.85 -3.13
N TYR A 92 -2.48 3.59 -2.78
CA TYR A 92 -3.02 2.58 -3.67
C TYR A 92 -4.17 1.84 -3.00
N VAL A 93 -5.21 1.56 -3.77
CA VAL A 93 -6.34 0.72 -3.36
C VAL A 93 -6.30 -0.60 -4.13
N LEU A 94 -6.56 -1.69 -3.42
CA LEU A 94 -6.66 -3.03 -3.96
C LEU A 94 -8.00 -3.61 -3.48
N ALA A 95 -9.02 -3.57 -4.33
CA ALA A 95 -10.32 -4.14 -4.01
C ALA A 95 -10.21 -5.67 -3.92
N THR A 96 -10.86 -6.26 -2.92
CA THR A 96 -10.94 -7.72 -2.78
C THR A 96 -11.76 -8.32 -3.92
N PRO A 97 -11.58 -9.61 -4.25
CA PRO A 97 -12.30 -10.25 -5.36
C PRO A 97 -13.84 -10.24 -5.21
N ASP A 98 -14.34 -10.19 -3.98
CA ASP A 98 -15.77 -10.08 -3.65
C ASP A 98 -16.29 -8.63 -3.63
N GLY A 99 -15.39 -7.65 -3.76
CA GLY A 99 -15.69 -6.22 -3.76
C GLY A 99 -16.17 -5.66 -2.41
N GLN A 100 -16.14 -6.43 -1.33
CA GLN A 100 -16.66 -5.98 -0.03
C GLN A 100 -15.63 -5.21 0.79
N LEU A 101 -14.34 -5.51 0.58
CA LEU A 101 -13.22 -4.94 1.30
C LEU A 101 -12.24 -4.32 0.30
N ALA A 102 -11.36 -3.47 0.79
CA ALA A 102 -10.17 -3.08 0.06
C ALA A 102 -8.97 -2.93 0.98
N LEU A 103 -7.83 -3.38 0.47
CA LEU A 103 -6.55 -3.06 1.05
C LEU A 103 -6.16 -1.65 0.58
N LEU A 104 -5.83 -0.79 1.52
CA LEU A 104 -5.22 0.50 1.27
C LEU A 104 -3.72 0.38 1.60
N ALA A 105 -2.88 0.71 0.62
CA ALA A 105 -1.45 0.82 0.78
C ALA A 105 -1.06 2.30 0.69
N GLU A 106 -0.64 2.88 1.80
CA GLU A 106 -0.17 4.26 1.87
C GLU A 106 1.34 4.27 2.09
N PHE A 107 2.06 5.03 1.27
CA PHE A 107 3.50 5.20 1.34
C PHE A 107 3.84 6.66 1.59
N THR A 108 4.83 6.90 2.44
CA THR A 108 5.39 8.21 2.76
C THR A 108 6.88 8.23 2.43
N MET A 109 7.33 9.30 1.80
CA MET A 109 8.72 9.55 1.40
C MET A 109 9.20 10.85 2.08
N PRO A 110 9.86 10.79 3.24
CA PRO A 110 10.17 11.97 4.04
C PRO A 110 11.09 12.99 3.33
N ASP A 111 11.90 12.51 2.37
CA ASP A 111 12.77 13.35 1.55
C ASP A 111 12.10 13.88 0.26
N GLY A 112 10.79 13.67 0.12
CA GLY A 112 10.01 13.95 -1.07
C GLY A 112 10.03 12.82 -2.10
N ILE A 113 9.24 13.00 -3.17
CA ILE A 113 9.08 11.99 -4.23
C ILE A 113 10.39 11.82 -5.00
N ASP A 114 10.94 10.61 -4.95
CA ASP A 114 12.12 10.18 -5.71
C ASP A 114 11.74 9.09 -6.73
N GLY A 115 12.21 9.23 -7.98
CA GLY A 115 11.82 8.34 -9.07
C GLY A 115 12.24 6.87 -8.88
N GLU A 116 13.33 6.60 -8.18
CA GLU A 116 13.78 5.23 -7.91
C GLU A 116 12.92 4.58 -6.82
N VAL A 117 12.58 5.35 -5.79
CA VAL A 117 11.67 4.92 -4.72
C VAL A 117 10.27 4.66 -5.27
N VAL A 118 9.73 5.59 -6.07
CA VAL A 118 8.45 5.44 -6.77
C VAL A 118 8.45 4.17 -7.61
N ARG A 119 9.51 3.94 -8.39
CA ARG A 119 9.64 2.72 -9.19
C ARG A 119 9.61 1.46 -8.32
N ARG A 120 10.26 1.47 -7.15
CA ARG A 120 10.24 0.32 -6.22
C ARG A 120 8.85 0.08 -5.62
N ILE A 121 8.14 1.13 -5.25
CA ILE A 121 6.74 1.05 -4.80
C ILE A 121 5.86 0.47 -5.93
N GLU A 122 5.98 0.99 -7.15
CA GLU A 122 5.22 0.46 -8.29
C GLU A 122 5.52 -1.01 -8.56
N MET A 123 6.79 -1.45 -8.46
CA MET A 123 7.14 -2.86 -8.64
C MET A 123 6.48 -3.74 -7.57
N LEU A 124 6.44 -3.29 -6.31
CA LEU A 124 5.72 -3.98 -5.24
C LEU A 124 4.22 -4.08 -5.57
N MET A 125 3.58 -2.98 -5.95
CA MET A 125 2.15 -2.97 -6.28
C MET A 125 1.83 -3.83 -7.51
N LYS A 126 2.71 -3.85 -8.51
CA LYS A 126 2.59 -4.74 -9.69
C LYS A 126 2.74 -6.21 -9.34
N SER A 127 3.43 -6.54 -8.25
CA SER A 127 3.60 -7.91 -7.78
C SER A 127 2.40 -8.46 -7.01
N PHE A 128 1.56 -7.59 -6.44
CA PHE A 128 0.48 -8.00 -5.53
C PHE A 128 -0.54 -8.90 -6.22
N ARG A 129 -0.91 -10.01 -5.58
CA ARG A 129 -1.96 -10.93 -6.04
C ARG A 129 -2.83 -11.37 -4.87
N TRP A 130 -4.14 -11.46 -5.11
CA TRP A 130 -5.04 -12.17 -4.20
C TRP A 130 -4.80 -13.68 -4.32
N ALA A 131 -4.64 -14.35 -3.19
CA ALA A 131 -4.59 -15.80 -3.14
C ALA A 131 -5.99 -16.37 -3.41
N ILE A 132 -6.04 -17.47 -4.16
CA ILE A 132 -7.28 -18.18 -4.54
C ILE A 132 -7.52 -19.35 -3.58
#